data_AF-A0A923NHD6-F1
#
_entry.id   AF-A0A923NHD6-F1
#
_cell.length_a   1.000
_cell.length_b   1.000
_cell.length_c   1.000
_cell.angle_alpha   90.00
_cell.angle_beta   90.00
_cell.angle_gamma   90.00
#
_symmetry.space_group_name_H-M   'P 1'
#
loop_
_entity.id
_entity.type
_entity.pdbx_description
1 polymer ?
#
loop_
_entity_poly.entity_id
_entity_poly.type
_entity_poly.pdbx_seq_one_letter_code
_entity_poly.pdbx_strand_id
1 'polypeptide(L)' 'MLRFLFRGRLLSVAVDQNGSHVELLSGEPLTIDLAGEKLTLEA' A
#
# COMPACT_ATOMS: atom_id res chain seq x y z
N MET A 1 12.22 -1.32 -2.84
CA MET A 1 10.89 -1.09 -3.47
C MET A 1 10.41 -2.40 -4.06
N LEU A 2 9.17 -2.79 -3.77
CA LEU A 2 8.52 -3.96 -4.36
C LEU A 2 7.10 -3.61 -4.81
N ARG A 3 6.61 -4.29 -5.85
CA ARG A 3 5.25 -4.12 -6.37
C ARG A 3 4.53 -5.46 -6.38
N PHE A 4 3.25 -5.45 -6.05
CA PHE A 4 2.43 -6.66 -6.08
C PHE A 4 0.98 -6.36 -6.44
N LEU A 5 0.32 -7.37 -6.99
CA LEU A 5 -1.12 -7.35 -7.23
C LEU A 5 -1.84 -7.98 -6.06
N PHE A 6 -2.84 -7.29 -5.53
CA PHE A 6 -3.69 -7.78 -4.47
C PHE A 6 -5.15 -7.50 -4.79
N ARG A 7 -5.96 -8.56 -4.96
CA ARG A 7 -7.40 -8.44 -5.29
C ARG A 7 -7.68 -7.50 -6.48
N GLY A 8 -6.82 -7.54 -7.51
CA GLY A 8 -6.94 -6.69 -8.70
C GLY A 8 -6.38 -5.26 -8.55
N ARG A 9 -5.76 -4.93 -7.41
CA ARG A 9 -5.14 -3.63 -7.14
C ARG A 9 -3.63 -3.72 -7.25
N LEU A 10 -3.00 -2.74 -7.88
CA LEU A 10 -1.54 -2.66 -7.97
C LEU A 10 -1.00 -1.79 -6.83
N LEU A 11 -0.19 -2.38 -5.96
CA LEU A 11 0.41 -1.70 -4.81
C LEU A 11 1.91 -1.54 -5.02
N SER A 12 2.44 -0.40 -4.58
CA SER A 12 3.87 -0.14 -4.43
C SER A 12 4.21 -0.03 -2.96
N VAL A 13 5.24 -0.74 -2.52
CA VAL A 13 5.75 -0.67 -1.14
C VAL A 13 7.23 -0.34 -1.15
N ALA A 14 7.58 0.70 -0.41
CA ALA A 14 8.95 1.07 -0.09
C ALA A 14 9.14 1.02 1.43
N VAL A 15 10.30 0.55 1.87
CA VAL A 15 10.68 0.51 3.28
C VAL A 15 12.09 1.07 3.38
N ASP A 16 12.30 2.01 4.29
CA ASP A 16 13.59 2.65 4.54
C ASP A 16 13.79 2.94 6.04
N GLN A 17 14.79 3.76 6.37
CA GLN A 17 15.13 4.11 7.76
C GLN A 17 14.05 4.93 8.48
N ASN A 18 13.16 5.59 7.73
CA ASN A 18 12.09 6.44 8.24
C ASN A 18 10.76 5.69 8.36
N GLY A 19 10.63 4.52 7.74
CA GLY A 19 9.48 3.64 7.91
C GLY A 19 9.04 2.91 6.64
N SER A 20 7.74 2.63 6.57
CA SER A 20 7.10 1.97 5.42
C SER A 20 6.17 2.94 4.70
N HIS A 21 6.32 3.01 3.39
CA HIS A 21 5.48 3.79 2.49
C HIS A 21 4.73 2.85 1.56
N VAL A 22 3.41 2.98 1.53
CA VAL A 22 2.52 2.16 0.70
C VAL A 22 1.68 3.09 -0.17
N GLU A 23 1.69 2.81 -1.47
CA GLU A 23 0.90 3.55 -2.47
C GLU A 23 0.00 2.57 -3.24
N LEU A 24 -1.25 2.98 -3.45
CA LEU A 24 -2.15 2.35 -4.39
C LEU A 24 -1.92 2.97 -5.77
N LEU A 25 -1.32 2.21 -6.69
CA LEU A 25 -1.03 2.71 -8.04
C LEU A 25 -2.22 2.58 -8.99
N SER A 26 -3.13 1.63 -8.74
CA SER A 26 -4.31 1.39 -9.57
C SER A 26 -5.31 0.46 -8.87
N GLY A 27 -6.60 0.68 -9.16
CA GLY A 27 -7.74 -0.09 -8.69
C GLY A 27 -8.60 0.65 -7.67
N GLU A 28 -9.61 -0.04 -7.14
CA GLU A 28 -10.53 0.52 -6.14
C GLU A 28 -9.84 0.81 -4.80
N PRO A 29 -10.33 1.78 -3.99
CA PRO A 29 -9.78 2.09 -2.69
C PRO A 29 -9.61 0.87 -1.77
N LEU A 30 -8.53 0.86 -1.00
CA LEU A 30 -8.15 -0.26 -0.13
C LEU A 30 -7.78 0.23 1.26
N THR A 31 -8.46 -0.29 2.28
CA THR A 31 -8.00 -0.18 3.66
C THR A 31 -7.06 -1.35 3.99
N ILE A 32 -5.85 -1.03 4.44
CA ILE A 32 -4.85 -1.98 4.93
C ILE A 32 -4.58 -1.76 6.42
N ASP A 33 -4.02 -2.77 7.06
CA ASP A 33 -3.33 -2.62 8.34
C ASP A 33 -1.85 -2.32 8.04
N LEU A 34 -1.35 -1.20 8.56
CA LEU A 34 0.05 -0.81 8.49
C LEU A 34 0.56 -0.57 9.89
N ALA A 35 1.34 -1.53 10.41
CA ALA A 35 1.88 -1.51 11.76
C ALA A 35 0.79 -1.39 12.86
N GLY A 36 -0.36 -2.02 12.66
CA GLY A 36 -1.50 -2.00 13.60
C GLY A 36 -2.44 -0.80 13.40
N GLU A 37 -2.10 0.14 12.52
CA GLU A 37 -2.95 1.28 12.17
C GLU A 37 -3.72 1.01 10.88
N LYS A 38 -5.01 1.39 10.85
CA LYS A 38 -5.82 1.27 9.63
C LYS A 38 -5.55 2.44 8.71
N LEU A 39 -5.01 2.16 7.53
CA LEU A 39 -4.72 3.15 6.49
C LEU A 39 -5.58 2.88 5.26
N THR A 40 -6.33 3.89 4.80
CA THR A 40 -7.06 3.83 3.53
C THR A 40 -6.21 4.44 2.43
N LEU A 41 -6.06 3.70 1.34
CA LEU A 41 -5.31 4.09 0.16
C LEU A 41 -6.26 4.36 -1.00
N GLU A 42 -6.00 5.45 -1.72
CA GLU A 42 -6.69 5.89 -2.92
C GLU A 42 -5.66 6.07 -4.04
N ALA A 43 -6.08 5.87 -5.30
CA ALA A 43 -5.21 5.89 -6.48
C ALA A 43 -5.05 7.30 -7.08
#